data_AF-A0A418FL94-F1
#
_entry.id   AF-A0A418FL94-F1
#
_cell.length_a   1.000
_cell.length_b   1.000
_cell.length_c   1.000
_cell.angle_alpha   90.00
_cell.angle_beta   90.00
_cell.angle_gamma   90.00
#
_symmetry.space_group_name_H-M   'P 1'
#
loop_
_entity.id
_entity.type
_entity.pdbx_description
1 polymer ?
#
loop_
_entity_poly.entity_id
_entity_poly.type
_entity_poly.pdbx_seq_one_letter_code
_entity_poly.pdbx_strand_id
1 'polypeptide(L)'
;VLRSLWIYRNTVNYESANNLHIPSVLELVLLNWSAQVRRHIQLPSTLGDERNRFQAILNRLGQDPSYRGFWTKYPFHLSVNPLTMRLPFK
;
A
#
# COMPACT_ATOMS: atom_id res chain seq x y z
N VAL A 1 5.62 -3.95 13.10
CA VAL A 1 5.28 -2.82 12.21
C VAL A 1 4.23 -3.18 11.17
N LEU A 2 4.48 -4.05 10.18
CA LEU A 2 3.48 -4.44 9.16
C LEU A 2 2.19 -5.04 9.75
N ARG A 3 2.34 -5.99 10.67
CA ARG A 3 1.22 -6.59 11.40
C ARG A 3 0.45 -5.54 12.21
N SER A 4 1.16 -4.58 12.82
CA SER A 4 0.58 -3.51 13.64
C SER A 4 -0.21 -2.51 12.79
N LEU A 5 0.31 -2.11 11.62
CA LEU A 5 -0.39 -1.26 10.65
C LEU A 5 -1.62 -1.96 10.06
N TRP A 6 -1.52 -3.27 9.83
CA TRP A 6 -2.63 -4.09 9.36
C TRP A 6 -3.71 -4.27 10.44
N ILE A 7 -3.33 -4.52 11.70
CA ILE A 7 -4.25 -4.67 12.83
C ILE A 7 -4.97 -3.35 13.10
N TYR A 8 -4.24 -2.25 13.33
CA TYR A 8 -4.82 -0.94 13.66
C TYR A 8 -5.90 -0.52 12.65
N ARG A 9 -5.65 -0.80 11.37
CA ARG A 9 -6.56 -0.48 10.30
C ARG A 9 -7.81 -1.37 10.24
N ASN A 10 -7.64 -2.68 10.45
CA ASN A 10 -8.79 -3.60 10.44
C ASN A 10 -9.68 -3.34 11.64
N THR A 11 -9.12 -3.00 12.82
CA THR A 11 -9.91 -2.67 14.01
C THR A 11 -10.83 -1.46 13.76
N VAL A 12 -10.33 -0.38 13.18
CA VAL A 12 -11.12 0.85 12.90
C VAL A 12 -12.23 0.63 11.87
N ASN A 13 -12.00 -0.22 10.86
CA ASN A 13 -12.96 -0.43 9.77
C ASN A 13 -14.01 -1.51 10.08
N TYR A 14 -13.69 -2.53 10.87
CA TYR A 14 -14.61 -3.63 11.15
C TYR A 14 -15.59 -3.32 12.28
N GLU A 15 -15.22 -2.50 13.27
CA GLU A 15 -16.13 -2.16 14.38
C GLU A 15 -17.26 -1.20 13.97
N SER A 16 -17.17 -0.54 12.81
CA SER A 16 -18.14 0.49 12.38
C SER A 16 -19.06 0.09 11.22
N ALA A 17 -18.83 -1.03 10.54
CA ALA A 17 -19.39 -1.24 9.20
C ALA A 17 -20.12 -2.58 9.01
N ASN A 18 -21.41 -2.60 9.31
CA ASN A 18 -22.29 -3.76 9.08
C ASN A 18 -22.69 -3.98 7.59
N ASN A 19 -22.31 -3.12 6.64
CA ASN A 19 -22.83 -3.15 5.25
C ASN A 19 -21.79 -2.85 4.16
N LEU A 20 -20.50 -3.16 4.38
CA LEU A 20 -19.50 -2.87 3.37
C LEU A 20 -19.39 -3.98 2.31
N HIS A 21 -19.49 -3.58 1.03
CA HIS A 21 -19.18 -4.45 -0.11
C HIS A 21 -17.71 -4.90 -0.03
N ILE A 22 -17.49 -6.17 0.32
CA ILE A 22 -16.19 -6.76 0.64
C ILE A 22 -15.11 -6.48 -0.43
N PRO A 23 -15.39 -6.58 -1.75
CA PRO A 23 -14.42 -6.24 -2.78
C PRO A 23 -13.95 -4.78 -2.72
N SER A 24 -14.86 -3.84 -2.50
CA SER A 24 -14.55 -2.40 -2.44
C SER A 24 -13.74 -2.04 -1.20
N VAL A 25 -13.99 -2.71 -0.07
CA VAL A 25 -13.16 -2.57 1.14
C VAL A 25 -11.77 -3.12 0.89
N LEU A 26 -11.65 -4.32 0.33
CA LEU A 26 -10.36 -4.92 0.05
C LEU A 26 -9.53 -4.02 -0.88
N GLU A 27 -10.19 -3.42 -1.88
CA GLU A 27 -9.59 -2.48 -2.80
C GLU A 27 -9.06 -1.22 -2.09
N LEU A 28 -9.92 -0.55 -1.31
CA LEU A 28 -9.53 0.60 -0.49
C LEU A 28 -8.42 0.23 0.51
N VAL A 29 -8.49 -0.99 1.04
CA VAL A 29 -7.48 -1.58 1.92
C VAL A 29 -6.13 -1.60 1.20
N LEU A 30 -6.02 -2.28 0.07
CA LEU A 30 -4.76 -2.36 -0.65
C LEU A 30 -4.23 -1.00 -1.12
N LEU A 31 -5.11 -0.07 -1.54
CA LEU A 31 -4.73 1.28 -1.95
C LEU A 31 -4.05 2.07 -0.84
N ASN A 32 -4.71 2.21 0.31
CA ASN A 32 -4.13 3.00 1.39
C ASN A 32 -2.97 2.27 2.10
N TRP A 33 -2.93 0.93 2.12
CA TRP A 33 -1.76 0.22 2.63
C TRP A 33 -0.53 0.49 1.75
N SER A 34 -0.66 0.34 0.43
CA SER A 34 0.44 0.58 -0.51
C SER A 34 0.90 2.05 -0.50
N ALA A 35 -0.01 3.00 -0.32
CA ALA A 35 0.34 4.41 -0.13
C ALA A 35 1.19 4.65 1.13
N GLN A 36 0.81 4.06 2.27
CA GLN A 36 1.57 4.18 3.52
C GLN A 36 2.95 3.54 3.42
N VAL A 37 3.06 2.35 2.80
CA VAL A 37 4.35 1.68 2.59
C VAL A 37 5.26 2.53 1.71
N ARG A 38 4.75 3.09 0.60
CA ARG A 38 5.55 4.00 -0.26
C ARG A 38 6.00 5.24 0.49
N ARG A 39 5.12 5.88 1.26
CA ARG A 39 5.46 7.04 2.09
C ARG A 39 6.54 6.69 3.10
N HIS A 40 6.42 5.53 3.76
CA HIS A 40 7.41 5.07 4.73
C HIS A 40 8.77 4.89 4.07
N ILE A 41 8.85 4.22 2.92
CA ILE A 41 10.12 4.03 2.19
C ILE A 41 10.82 5.36 1.87
N GLN A 42 10.05 6.40 1.55
CA GLN A 42 10.55 7.73 1.21
C GLN A 42 11.03 8.54 2.42
N LEU A 43 10.76 8.10 3.65
CA LEU A 43 11.24 8.82 4.84
C LEU A 43 12.77 8.73 4.94
N PRO A 44 13.46 9.84 5.26
CA PRO A 44 14.91 9.83 5.50
C PRO A 44 15.32 8.94 6.68
N SER A 45 14.42 8.76 7.65
CA SER A 45 14.63 7.94 8.84
C SER A 45 14.52 6.43 8.59
N THR A 46 14.03 6.02 7.42
CA THR A 46 13.91 4.60 7.09
C THR A 46 15.27 4.03 6.70
N LEU A 47 15.68 3.01 7.44
CA LEU A 47 16.96 2.33 7.24
C LEU A 47 17.02 1.64 5.86
N GLY A 48 18.22 1.52 5.29
CA GLY A 48 18.42 0.91 3.98
C GLY A 48 17.88 -0.52 3.88
N ASP A 49 18.10 -1.35 4.90
CA ASP A 49 17.60 -2.72 4.95
C ASP A 49 16.08 -2.79 5.03
N GLU A 50 15.48 -1.88 5.77
CA GLU A 50 14.02 -1.77 5.90
C GLU A 50 13.39 -1.33 4.57
N ARG A 51 13.99 -0.34 3.90
CA ARG A 51 13.62 0.10 2.56
C ARG A 51 13.67 -1.05 1.55
N ASN A 52 14.77 -1.81 1.54
CA ASN A 52 14.94 -2.97 0.66
C ASN A 52 13.88 -4.05 0.91
N ARG A 53 13.57 -4.33 2.18
CA ARG A 53 12.51 -5.30 2.55
C ARG A 53 11.15 -4.86 2.04
N PHE A 54 10.77 -3.59 2.22
CA PHE A 54 9.49 -3.11 1.74
C PHE A 54 9.40 -3.10 0.22
N GLN A 55 10.49 -2.74 -0.47
CA GLN A 55 10.55 -2.80 -1.93
C GLN A 55 10.37 -4.23 -2.44
N ALA A 56 10.99 -5.23 -1.79
CA ALA A 56 10.83 -6.63 -2.12
C ALA A 56 9.39 -7.13 -1.93
N ILE A 57 8.70 -6.67 -0.87
CA ILE A 57 7.29 -7.01 -0.63
C ILE A 57 6.40 -6.44 -1.72
N LEU A 58 6.57 -5.16 -2.08
CA LEU A 58 5.81 -4.52 -3.16
C LEU A 58 6.03 -5.23 -4.50
N ASN A 59 7.27 -5.60 -4.81
CA ASN A 59 7.59 -6.36 -6.01
C ASN A 59 6.90 -7.73 -6.02
N ARG A 60 6.93 -8.48 -4.91
CA ARG A 60 6.26 -9.78 -4.80
C ARG A 60 4.75 -9.66 -5.00
N LEU A 61 4.12 -8.67 -4.37
CA LEU A 61 2.68 -8.41 -4.54
C LEU A 61 2.32 -8.06 -5.98
N GLY A 62 3.19 -7.34 -6.70
CA GLY A 62 2.99 -7.02 -8.11
C GLY A 62 3.07 -8.21 -9.06
N GLN A 63 3.79 -9.26 -8.67
CA GLN A 63 3.92 -10.49 -9.45
C GLN A 63 2.87 -11.55 -9.09
N ASP A 64 2.14 -11.37 -7.99
CA ASP A 64 1.13 -12.32 -7.54
C ASP A 64 -0.14 -12.24 -8.42
N PRO A 65 -0.53 -13.36 -9.08
CA PRO A 65 -1.70 -13.40 -9.96
C PRO A 65 -3.00 -12.98 -9.26
N SER A 66 -3.14 -13.23 -7.96
CA SER A 66 -4.33 -12.94 -7.16
C SER A 66 -4.64 -11.44 -7.09
N TYR A 67 -3.59 -10.62 -7.21
CA TYR A 67 -3.70 -9.16 -7.18
C TYR A 67 -3.52 -8.52 -8.56
N ARG A 68 -3.32 -9.31 -9.62
CA ARG A 68 -3.06 -8.80 -10.97
C ARG A 68 -4.12 -7.82 -11.44
N GLY A 69 -5.41 -8.12 -11.25
CA GLY A 69 -6.51 -7.23 -11.63
C GLY A 69 -6.45 -5.88 -10.91
N PHE A 70 -6.13 -5.92 -9.61
CA PHE A 70 -5.98 -4.71 -8.80
C PHE A 70 -4.79 -3.86 -9.26
N TRP A 71 -3.61 -4.46 -9.44
CA TRP A 71 -2.41 -3.72 -9.85
C TRP A 71 -2.44 -3.27 -11.30
N THR A 72 -3.18 -3.96 -12.17
CA THR A 72 -3.45 -3.49 -13.54
C THR A 72 -4.29 -2.21 -13.52
N LYS A 73 -5.25 -2.11 -12.59
CA LYS A 73 -6.05 -0.89 -12.39
C LYS A 73 -5.23 0.25 -11.75
N TYR A 74 -4.26 -0.07 -10.90
CA TYR A 74 -3.45 0.89 -10.16
C TYR A 74 -1.94 0.66 -10.32
N PRO A 75 -1.37 0.82 -11.54
CA PRO A 75 0.00 0.39 -11.85
C PRO A 75 1.07 1.14 -11.05
N PHE A 76 0.81 2.38 -10.64
CA PHE A 76 1.78 3.18 -9.89
C PHE A 76 1.77 2.91 -8.38
N HIS A 77 0.82 2.13 -7.86
CA HIS A 77 0.69 1.89 -6.42
C HIS A 77 1.77 0.98 -5.83
N LEU A 78 2.48 0.23 -6.68
CA LEU A 78 3.64 -0.58 -6.29
C LEU A 78 4.97 0.11 -6.56
N SER A 79 4.94 1.21 -7.33
CA SER A 79 6.14 1.94 -7.68
C SER A 79 6.56 2.85 -6.53
N VAL A 80 7.80 2.68 -6.07
CA VAL A 80 8.42 3.57 -5.07
C VAL A 80 9.08 4.78 -5.75
N ASN A 81 8.69 5.11 -6.99
CA ASN A 81 9.38 6.11 -7.80
C ASN A 81 9.37 7.48 -7.07
N PRO A 82 10.52 8.12 -6.83
CA PRO A 82 10.59 9.45 -6.23
C PRO A 82 9.93 10.55 -7.09
N LEU A 83 9.55 10.25 -8.34
CA LEU A 83 8.95 11.20 -9.28
C LEU A 83 7.47 11.52 -9.02
N THR A 84 6.74 10.73 -8.23
CA THR A 84 5.37 11.12 -7.80
C THR A 84 5.36 12.29 -6.84
N MET A 85 6.51 12.66 -6.25
CA MET A 85 6.68 13.91 -5.50
C MET A 85 6.90 15.14 -6.40
N ARG A 86 7.04 14.95 -7.72
CA ARG A 86 7.23 16.01 -8.72
C ARG A 86 6.03 16.13 -9.67
N LEU A 87 4.81 15.98 -9.19
CA LEU A 87 3.70 16.63 -9.88
C LEU A 87 3.83 18.13 -9.59
N PRO A 88 4.09 18.99 -10.59
CA PRO A 88 3.98 20.41 -10.38
C PRO A 88 2.51 20.66 -10.07
N PHE A 89 2.21 21.16 -8.88
CA PHE A 89 0.96 21.86 -8.67
C PHE A 89 0.93 22.99 -9.71
N LYS A 90 0.04 22.86 -10.70
CA LYS A 90 -0.38 23.97 -11.54
C LYS A 90 -1.36 24.82 -10.74
#